data_AF-A0A524F4R1-F1
#
_entry.id   AF-A0A524F4R1-F1
#
_cell.length_a   1.000
_cell.length_b   1.000
_cell.length_c   1.000
_cell.angle_alpha   90.00
_cell.angle_beta   90.00
_cell.angle_gamma   90.00
#
_symmetry.space_group_name_H-M   'P 1'
#
loop_
_entity.id
_entity.type
_entity.pdbx_description
1 polymer ?
#
loop_
_entity_poly.entity_id
_entity_poly.type
_entity_poly.pdbx_seq_one_letter_code
_entity_poly.pdbx_strand_id
1 'polypeptide(L)' 'MSKHNSKEIWDNIYREGLMNHVIQEDISHILKLFKENNIKRILDLGCGSGRYIKLLSKEGFNTKN' A
#
# COMPACT_ATOMS: atom_id res chain seq x y z
N MET A 1 -15.37 -6.59 26.66
CA MET A 1 -14.31 -5.90 25.91
C MET A 1 -14.99 -4.94 24.93
N SER A 2 -14.82 -3.64 25.11
CA SER A 2 -15.34 -2.62 24.20
C SER A 2 -14.75 -2.86 22.81
N LYS A 3 -15.59 -3.15 21.81
CA LYS A 3 -15.19 -3.21 20.41
C LYS A 3 -14.93 -1.78 19.96
N HIS A 4 -13.67 -1.33 20.03
CA HIS A 4 -13.31 -0.08 19.38
C HIS A 4 -13.61 -0.19 17.88
N ASN A 5 -14.35 0.78 17.34
CA ASN A 5 -14.68 0.84 15.93
C ASN A 5 -13.40 1.10 15.13
N SER A 6 -12.82 0.04 14.54
CA SER A 6 -11.56 0.13 13.79
C SER A 6 -11.63 1.15 12.65
N LYS A 7 -12.81 1.39 12.08
CA LYS A 7 -13.01 2.40 11.05
C LYS A 7 -12.75 3.81 11.58
N GLU A 8 -13.33 4.15 12.72
CA GLU A 8 -13.17 5.49 13.34
C GLU A 8 -11.70 5.76 13.71
N ILE A 9 -11.00 4.75 14.21
CA ILE A 9 -9.56 4.86 14.52
C ILE A 9 -8.76 5.19 13.25
N TRP A 10 -8.99 4.43 12.17
CA TRP A 10 -8.30 4.67 10.90
C TRP A 10 -8.64 6.02 10.27
N ASP A 11 -9.91 6.44 10.34
CA ASP A 11 -10.34 7.74 9.84
C ASP A 11 -9.63 8.89 10.59
N ASN A 12 -9.43 8.75 11.91
CA ASN A 12 -8.71 9.73 12.71
C ASN A 12 -7.22 9.77 12.39
N ILE A 13 -6.56 8.60 12.32
CA ILE A 13 -5.13 8.50 11.93
C ILE A 13 -4.89 9.18 10.59
N TYR A 14 -5.79 8.98 9.62
CA TYR A 14 -5.68 9.59 8.30
C TYR A 14 -5.88 11.11 8.36
N ARG A 15 -6.88 11.59 9.12
CA ARG A 15 -7.17 13.01 9.29
C ARG A 15 -6.04 13.77 9.98
N GLU A 16 -5.42 13.16 10.97
CA GLU A 16 -4.32 13.75 11.75
C GLU A 16 -2.99 13.73 10.99
N GLY A 17 -2.93 13.10 9.82
CA GLY A 17 -1.71 13.05 9.01
C GLY A 17 -0.60 12.21 9.64
N LEU A 18 -0.94 11.32 10.58
CA LEU A 18 0.02 10.45 11.28
C LEU A 18 0.55 9.31 10.40
N MET A 19 0.16 9.28 9.12
CA MET A 19 0.59 8.26 8.18
C MET A 19 1.99 8.56 7.63
N ASN A 20 2.94 7.66 7.86
CA ASN A 20 4.23 7.74 7.19
C ASN A 20 4.06 7.40 5.70
N HIS A 21 4.46 8.31 4.81
CA HIS A 21 4.39 8.09 3.35
C HIS A 21 5.70 7.58 2.74
N VAL A 22 6.72 7.32 3.55
CA VAL A 22 7.99 6.77 3.10
C VAL A 22 7.78 5.35 2.57
N ILE A 23 8.30 5.11 1.37
CA ILE A 23 8.38 3.79 0.78
C ILE A 23 9.47 3.01 1.51
N GLN A 24 9.18 1.77 1.88
CA GLN A 24 10.16 0.92 2.54
C GLN A 24 11.39 0.71 1.63
N GLU A 25 12.59 0.83 2.20
CA GLU A 25 13.85 0.87 1.43
C GLU A 25 14.09 -0.41 0.61
N ASP A 26 13.61 -1.55 1.10
CA ASP A 26 13.78 -2.87 0.50
C ASP A 26 12.72 -3.22 -0.57
N ILE A 27 11.80 -2.30 -0.90
CA ILE A 27 10.73 -2.57 -1.88
C ILE A 27 11.28 -2.97 -3.26
N SER A 28 12.50 -2.53 -3.58
CA SER A 28 13.19 -2.84 -4.84
C SER A 28 13.36 -4.35 -5.05
N HIS A 29 13.56 -5.12 -3.97
CA HIS A 29 13.63 -6.58 -4.04
C HIS A 29 12.30 -7.21 -4.44
N ILE A 30 11.18 -6.68 -3.92
CA ILE A 30 9.83 -7.14 -4.29
C ILE A 30 9.51 -6.78 -5.74
N LEU A 31 9.84 -5.56 -6.18
CA LEU A 31 9.66 -5.15 -7.58
C LEU A 31 10.43 -6.06 -8.54
N LYS A 32 11.68 -6.38 -8.20
CA LYS A 32 12.52 -7.31 -8.97
C LYS A 32 11.88 -8.69 -9.04
N LEU A 33 11.50 -9.25 -7.89
CA LEU A 33 10.85 -10.56 -7.80
C LEU A 33 9.58 -10.62 -8.66
N PHE A 34 8.74 -9.58 -8.62
CA PHE A 34 7.51 -9.53 -9.42
C PHE A 34 7.80 -9.47 -10.92
N LYS A 35 8.81 -8.72 -11.35
CA LYS A 35 9.23 -8.67 -12.76
C LYS A 35 9.76 -10.02 -13.23
N GLU A 36 10.62 -10.66 -12.45
CA GLU A 36 11.20 -11.98 -12.76
C GLU A 36 10.12 -13.07 -12.87
N ASN A 37 9.09 -13.00 -12.03
CA ASN A 37 7.94 -13.92 -12.05
C ASN A 37 6.84 -13.52 -13.04
N ASN A 38 7.08 -12.51 -13.90
CA ASN A 38 6.11 -12.01 -14.89
C ASN A 38 4.74 -11.62 -14.30
N ILE A 39 4.72 -11.15 -13.04
CA ILE A 39 3.50 -10.66 -12.40
C ILE A 39 3.02 -9.41 -13.13
N LYS A 40 1.71 -9.36 -13.44
CA LYS A 40 1.09 -8.23 -14.16
C LYS A 40 0.03 -7.52 -13.34
N ARG A 41 -0.63 -8.21 -12.41
CA ARG A 41 -1.76 -7.68 -11.63
C ARG A 41 -1.48 -7.84 -10.14
N ILE A 42 -1.68 -6.77 -9.38
CA ILE A 42 -1.42 -6.72 -7.94
C ILE A 42 -2.65 -6.14 -7.24
N LEU A 43 -3.07 -6.79 -6.15
CA LEU A 43 -4.10 -6.29 -5.23
C LEU A 43 -3.40 -5.76 -3.97
N ASP A 44 -3.60 -4.48 -3.67
CA ASP A 44 -3.03 -3.81 -2.48
C ASP A 44 -4.09 -3.70 -1.37
N LEU A 45 -4.14 -4.72 -0.51
CA LEU A 45 -5.10 -4.80 0.59
C LEU A 45 -4.74 -3.84 1.71
N GLY A 46 -5.65 -2.90 2.01
CA GLY A 46 -5.37 -1.87 3.01
C GLY A 46 -4.41 -0.80 2.51
N CYS A 47 -4.55 -0.39 1.24
CA CYS A 47 -3.62 0.52 0.55
C CYS A 47 -3.44 1.89 1.24
N GLY A 48 -4.29 2.26 2.20
CA GLY A 48 -4.19 3.50 2.95
C GLY A 48 -4.10 4.72 2.04
N SER A 49 -2.99 5.47 2.11
CA SER A 49 -2.72 6.63 1.25
C SER A 49 -2.38 6.29 -0.21
N GLY A 50 -2.36 5.02 -0.59
CA GLY A 50 -2.06 4.56 -1.96
C GLY A 50 -0.59 4.67 -2.37
N ARG A 51 0.36 4.75 -1.41
CA ARG A 51 1.78 4.96 -1.73
C ARG A 51 2.37 3.83 -2.59
N TYR A 52 1.99 2.59 -2.30
CA TYR A 52 2.43 1.42 -3.08
C TYR A 52 1.68 1.28 -4.39
N ILE A 53 0.37 1.56 -4.44
CA ILE A 53 -0.39 1.65 -5.70
C ILE A 53 0.30 2.60 -6.69
N LYS A 54 0.69 3.79 -6.23
CA LYS A 54 1.38 4.79 -7.06
C LYS A 54 2.74 4.28 -7.55
N LEU A 55 3.53 3.66 -6.67
CA LEU A 55 4.83 3.08 -7.03
C LEU A 55 4.67 1.95 -8.05
N LEU A 56 3.84 0.95 -7.74
CA LEU A 56 3.62 -0.24 -8.57
C LEU A 56 3.06 0.13 -9.95
N SER A 57 2.17 1.11 -10.03
CA SER A 57 1.64 1.58 -11.32
C SER A 57 2.72 2.26 -12.17
N LYS A 58 3.63 3.04 -11.56
CA LYS A 58 4.79 3.62 -12.26
C LYS A 58 5.75 2.57 -12.79
N GLU A 59 5.87 1.44 -12.09
CA GLU A 59 6.70 0.30 -12.49
C GLU A 59 6.07 -0.60 -13.56
N GLY A 60 4.87 -0.25 -14.04
CA GLY A 60 4.18 -0.94 -15.13
C GLY A 60 3.27 -2.09 -14.69
N PHE A 61 3.00 -2.22 -13.39
CA PHE A 61 2.02 -3.20 -12.89
C PHE A 61 0.59 -2.64 -12.96
N ASN A 62 -0.37 -3.50 -13.27
CA ASN A 62 -1.79 -3.18 -13.13
C ASN A 62 -2.19 -3.37 -11.66
N THR A 63 -2.64 -2.31 -11.01
CA THR A 63 -2.96 -2.32 -9.58
C THR A 63 -4.46 -2.18 -9.35
N LYS A 64 -4.95 -2.84 -8.29
CA LYS A 64 -6.30 -2.66 -7.73
C LYS A 64 -6.21 -2.51 -6.21
N ASN A 65 -7.18 -1.81 -5.63
CA ASN A 65 -7.44 -1.72 -4.20
C ASN A 65 -8.68 -2.52 -3.80
#